data_AF-A0A1B7KSI0-F1
#
_entry.id   AF-A0A1B7KSI0-F1
#
_cell.length_a   1.000
_cell.length_b   1.000
_cell.length_c   1.000
_cell.angle_alpha   90.00
_cell.angle_beta   90.00
_cell.angle_gamma   90.00
#
_symmetry.space_group_name_H-M   'P 1'
#
loop_
_entity.id
_entity.type
_entity.pdbx_description
1 polymer ?
#
loop_
_entity_poly.entity_id
_entity_poly.type
_entity_poly.pdbx_seq_one_letter_code
_entity_poly.pdbx_strand_id
1 'polypeptide(L)'
;MMYLNEQLGYRKVAKRMGIKDPKRVRIWVKNYQQYGEEGLKECRGKTISSKRGRPRKKPLTVEEENRKLKAENEFLKKLIALKRR
;
A
#
# COMPACT_ATOMS: atom_id res chain seq x y z
N MET A 1 -22.85 -18.40 6.46
CA MET A 1 -21.85 -17.64 7.26
C MET A 1 -21.53 -18.42 8.54
N MET A 2 -20.33 -19.00 8.65
CA MET A 2 -19.93 -19.95 9.73
C MET A 2 -19.86 -19.36 11.15
N TYR A 3 -19.82 -18.03 11.32
CA TYR A 3 -19.75 -17.39 12.64
C TYR A 3 -21.12 -17.22 13.33
N LEU A 4 -22.20 -17.22 12.55
CA LEU A 4 -23.57 -17.05 13.07
C LEU A 4 -24.26 -18.39 13.37
N ASN A 5 -23.89 -19.46 12.66
CA ASN A 5 -24.55 -20.76 12.76
C ASN A 5 -23.94 -21.70 13.81
N GLU A 6 -22.69 -21.45 14.22
CA GLU A 6 -22.06 -22.21 15.29
C GLU A 6 -21.43 -21.18 16.22
N GLN A 7 -21.62 -21.34 17.54
CA GLN A 7 -21.00 -20.54 18.61
C GLN A 7 -19.46 -20.73 18.65
N LEU A 8 -18.82 -20.63 17.49
CA LEU A 8 -17.40 -20.77 17.26
C LEU A 8 -16.74 -19.45 17.62
N GLY A 9 -16.23 -19.36 18.84
CA GLY A 9 -15.43 -18.21 19.26
C GLY A 9 -14.26 -17.96 18.29
N TYR A 10 -13.86 -16.69 18.16
CA TYR A 10 -12.83 -16.23 17.21
C TYR A 10 -11.53 -17.06 17.23
N ARG A 11 -11.15 -17.63 18.38
CA ARG A 11 -9.98 -18.52 18.51
C ARG A 11 -10.12 -19.83 17.74
N LYS A 12 -11.31 -20.46 17.78
CA LYS A 12 -11.55 -21.75 17.12
C LYS A 12 -11.64 -21.56 15.60
N VAL A 13 -12.22 -20.45 15.14
CA VAL A 13 -12.19 -20.02 13.74
C VAL A 13 -10.76 -19.77 13.27
N ALA A 14 -9.97 -19.01 14.03
CA ALA A 14 -8.58 -18.72 13.70
C ALA A 14 -7.73 -20.01 13.60
N LYS A 15 -7.89 -20.95 14.55
CA LYS A 15 -7.20 -22.25 14.53
C LYS A 15 -7.58 -23.08 13.30
N ARG A 16 -8.87 -23.15 12.94
CA ARG A 16 -9.34 -23.87 11.75
C ARG A 16 -8.79 -23.29 10.45
N MET A 17 -8.63 -21.96 10.39
CA MET A 17 -8.10 -21.27 9.22
C MET A 17 -6.58 -21.06 9.24
N GLY A 18 -5.85 -21.62 10.22
CA GLY A 18 -4.40 -21.46 10.33
C GLY A 18 -3.93 -20.03 10.63
N ILE A 19 -4.81 -19.17 11.14
CA ILE A 19 -4.51 -17.77 11.44
C ILE A 19 -3.86 -17.70 12.82
N LYS A 20 -2.60 -17.24 12.88
CA LYS A 20 -1.83 -17.11 14.12
C LYS A 20 -2.48 -16.17 15.15
N ASP A 21 -3.08 -15.07 14.71
CA ASP A 21 -3.68 -14.07 15.60
C ASP A 21 -5.21 -14.02 15.47
N PRO A 22 -5.96 -14.53 16.45
CA PRO A 22 -7.41 -14.44 16.49
C PRO A 22 -7.96 -13.00 16.46
N LYS A 23 -7.16 -11.99 16.84
CA LYS A 23 -7.56 -10.57 16.75
C LYS A 23 -7.79 -10.15 15.30
N ARG A 24 -7.06 -10.71 14.33
CA ARG A 24 -7.27 -10.43 12.89
C ARG A 24 -8.67 -10.83 12.46
N VAL A 25 -9.12 -12.01 12.87
CA VAL A 25 -10.49 -12.49 12.58
C VAL A 25 -11.53 -11.55 13.15
N ARG A 26 -11.33 -11.05 14.39
CA ARG A 26 -12.24 -10.07 15.01
C ARG A 26 -12.30 -8.75 14.23
N ILE A 27 -11.16 -8.23 13.78
CA ILE A 27 -11.09 -7.00 13.00
C ILE A 27 -11.80 -7.18 11.66
N TRP A 28 -11.57 -8.29 10.96
CA TRP A 28 -12.26 -8.60 9.72
C TRP A 28 -13.78 -8.71 9.89
N VAL A 29 -14.24 -9.39 10.95
CA VAL A 29 -15.68 -9.47 11.25
C VAL A 29 -16.26 -8.08 11.53
N LYS A 30 -15.58 -7.24 12.32
CA LYS A 30 -16.02 -5.88 12.60
C LYS A 30 -16.09 -5.03 11.33
N ASN A 31 -15.04 -5.07 10.51
CA ASN A 31 -14.98 -4.33 9.25
C ASN A 31 -16.05 -4.79 8.27
N TYR A 32 -16.31 -6.10 8.19
CA TYR A 32 -17.36 -6.66 7.36
C TYR A 32 -18.76 -6.26 7.83
N GLN A 33 -19.01 -6.23 9.15
CA GLN A 33 -20.29 -5.76 9.69
C GLN A 33 -20.52 -4.27 9.42
N GLN A 34 -19.47 -3.46 9.42
CA GLN A 34 -19.57 -2.01 9.27
C GLN A 34 -19.57 -1.55 7.81
N TYR A 35 -18.80 -2.21 6.95
CA TYR A 35 -18.53 -1.76 5.57
C TYR A 35 -18.79 -2.84 4.52
N GLY A 36 -19.33 -3.99 4.91
CA GLY A 36 -19.54 -5.14 4.01
C GLY A 36 -18.24 -5.67 3.42
N GLU A 37 -18.29 -6.15 2.19
CA GLU A 37 -17.12 -6.65 1.47
C GLU A 37 -16.04 -5.58 1.25
N GLU A 38 -16.43 -4.29 1.17
CA GLU A 38 -15.46 -3.20 1.00
C GLU A 38 -14.54 -3.04 2.20
N GLY A 39 -15.01 -3.38 3.40
CA GLY A 39 -14.20 -3.36 4.63
C GLY A 39 -13.07 -4.40 4.67
N LEU A 40 -13.11 -5.39 3.75
CA LEU A 40 -12.08 -6.40 3.60
C LEU A 40 -11.13 -6.12 2.43
N LYS A 41 -11.39 -5.09 1.61
CA LYS A 41 -10.46 -4.68 0.55
C LYS A 41 -9.13 -4.20 1.16
N GLU A 42 -8.02 -4.52 0.50
CA GLU A 42 -6.69 -4.06 0.90
C GLU A 42 -6.58 -2.54 0.71
N CYS A 43 -6.68 -1.78 1.79
CA CYS A 43 -6.60 -0.31 1.78
C CYS A 43 -5.16 0.20 1.87
N ARG A 44 -4.15 -0.66 2.05
CA ARG A 44 -2.74 -0.21 1.96
C ARG A 44 -2.46 0.13 0.51
N GLY A 45 -2.43 1.44 0.23
CA GLY A 45 -2.38 2.00 -1.12
C GLY A 45 -1.43 1.26 -2.05
N LYS A 46 -1.96 0.83 -3.20
CA LYS A 46 -1.17 0.37 -4.36
C LYS A 46 -0.35 1.57 -4.86
N THR A 47 0.83 1.77 -4.30
CA THR A 47 1.70 2.88 -4.72
C THR A 47 2.39 2.51 -6.02
N ILE A 48 1.82 2.98 -7.13
CA ILE A 48 2.41 2.91 -8.48
C ILE A 48 3.55 3.94 -8.63
N SER A 49 3.71 4.87 -7.68
CA SER A 49 4.68 5.96 -7.78
C SER A 49 6.10 5.55 -7.37
N SER A 50 7.08 6.10 -8.09
CA SER A 50 8.51 6.04 -7.78
C SER A 50 8.88 6.81 -6.50
N LYS A 51 8.01 7.69 -6.03
CA LYS A 51 8.13 8.39 -4.73
C LYS A 51 7.56 7.52 -3.62
N ARG A 52 8.26 6.42 -3.32
CA ARG A 52 7.91 5.51 -2.21
C ARG A 52 8.27 6.12 -0.86
N GLY A 53 7.42 5.90 0.14
CA GLY A 53 7.72 6.18 1.54
C GLY A 53 7.21 7.52 2.07
N ARG A 54 7.59 7.83 3.32
CA ARG A 54 7.22 9.06 4.01
C ARG A 54 7.81 10.27 3.26
N PRO A 55 7.02 11.32 2.96
CA PRO A 55 7.56 12.53 2.35
C PRO A 55 8.67 13.11 3.22
N ARG A 56 9.74 13.62 2.58
CA ARG A 56 10.83 14.29 3.27
C ARG A 56 10.28 15.51 4.00
N LYS A 57 10.68 15.70 5.27
CA LYS A 57 10.29 16.86 6.09
C LYS A 57 11.03 18.15 5.71
N LYS A 58 12.23 18.02 5.15
CA LYS A 58 13.08 19.15 4.72
C LYS A 58 13.19 19.13 3.20
N PRO A 59 13.02 20.28 2.51
CA PRO A 59 13.24 20.36 1.07
C PRO A 59 14.72 20.08 0.75
N LEU A 60 14.99 19.65 -0.50
CA LEU A 60 16.37 19.58 -0.98
C LEU A 60 16.97 20.99 -1.00
N THR A 61 18.29 21.06 -0.85
CA THR A 61 19.01 22.31 -1.10
C THR A 61 18.96 22.64 -2.59
N VAL A 62 19.03 23.94 -2.91
CA VAL A 62 18.99 24.44 -4.30
C VAL A 62 20.08 23.79 -5.16
N GLU A 63 21.24 23.50 -4.57
CA GLU A 63 22.37 22.86 -5.26
C GLU A 63 22.08 21.39 -5.62
N GLU A 64 21.50 20.63 -4.69
CA GLU A 64 21.12 19.23 -4.93
C GLU A 64 19.99 19.11 -5.96
N GLU A 65 19.03 20.04 -5.90
CA GLU A 65 17.95 20.11 -6.89
C GLU A 65 18.51 20.43 -8.28
N ASN A 66 19.46 21.36 -8.38
CA ASN A 66 20.15 21.66 -9.63
C ASN A 66 20.91 20.45 -10.19
N ARG A 67 21.59 19.67 -9.35
CA ARG A 67 22.28 18.43 -9.80
C ARG A 67 21.29 17.43 -10.36
N LYS A 68 20.16 17.23 -9.67
CA LYS A 68 19.10 16.32 -10.13
C LYS A 68 18.48 16.78 -11.45
N LEU A 69 18.09 18.05 -11.54
CA LEU A 69 17.51 18.64 -12.75
C LEU A 69 18.48 18.60 -13.93
N LYS A 70 19.78 18.81 -13.69
CA LYS A 70 20.79 18.65 -14.75
C LYS A 70 20.83 17.22 -15.30
N ALA A 71 20.82 16.22 -14.43
CA ALA A 71 20.80 14.81 -14.86
C ALA A 71 19.52 14.46 -15.64
N GLU A 72 18.37 14.95 -15.16
CA GLU A 72 17.08 14.74 -15.84
C GLU A 72 17.04 15.43 -17.21
N ASN A 73 17.51 16.67 -17.30
CA ASN A 73 17.64 17.40 -18.57
C ASN A 73 18.60 16.71 -19.55
N GLU A 74 19.72 16.20 -19.07
CA GLU A 74 20.67 15.46 -19.90
C GLU A 74 20.02 14.19 -20.47
N PHE A 75 19.30 13.44 -19.63
CA PHE A 75 18.57 12.25 -20.06
C PHE A 75 17.50 12.58 -21.11
N LEU A 76 16.70 13.62 -20.87
CA LEU A 76 15.67 14.07 -21.81
C LEU A 76 16.29 14.52 -23.16
N LYS A 77 17.43 15.22 -23.13
CA LYS A 77 18.16 15.59 -24.35
C LYS A 77 18.61 14.37 -25.14
N LYS A 78 19.13 13.33 -24.48
CA LYS A 78 19.50 12.06 -25.13
C LYS A 78 18.30 11.37 -25.77
N LEU A 79 17.15 11.33 -25.10
CA LEU A 79 15.91 10.79 -25.66
C LEU A 79 15.42 11.57 -26.88
N ILE A 80 15.47 12.91 -26.82
CA ILE A 80 15.11 13.76 -27.97
C ILE A 80 16.05 13.49 -29.15
N ALA A 81 17.35 13.35 -28.91
CA ALA A 81 18.32 13.04 -29.95
C ALA A 81 18.05 11.68 -30.60
N LEU A 82 17.65 10.67 -29.81
CA LEU A 82 17.25 9.34 -30.30
C LEU A 82 15.95 9.38 -31.11
N LYS A 83 14.97 10.21 -30.70
CA LYS A 83 13.67 10.34 -31.37
C LYS A 83 13.73 11.18 -32.66
N ARG A 84 14.79 11.96 -32.86
CA ARG A 84 15.01 12.80 -34.06
C ARG A 84 15.81 12.09 -35.16
N ARG A 85 16.19 10.82 -34.96
CA ARG A 85 16.65 9.90 -36.00
C ARG A 85 15.45 9.19 -36.62
#